data_AF-A0AAV9SG50-F1
#
_entry.id   AF-A0AAV9SG50-F1
#
_cell.length_a   1.000
_cell.length_b   1.000
_cell.length_c   1.000
_cell.angle_alpha   90.00
_cell.angle_beta   90.00
_cell.angle_gamma   90.00
#
_symmetry.space_group_name_H-M   'P 1'
#
loop_
_entity.id
_entity.type
_entity.pdbx_description
1 polymer ?
#
loop_
_entity_poly.entity_id
_entity_poly.type
_entity_poly.pdbx_seq_one_letter_code
_entity_poly.pdbx_strand_id
1 'polypeptide(L)'
;MSVNLYLEALSALSGCNVEATTGASQLSAQDFVNIVALREFYKLKGFKELEYESLGTLSLQDMEDQDIYSSPPALTEGPVVSLKPTVKVNPQNFFHPEYDYDFTNIKDGDKTFMRGNEKYIRPCGWKRAALHVLDQYEDGNGWLGTGRDAWPVSYHGHNMDGSLGIILTHDGQVDDEPSFLNASAASLLNPDTRGRGVYSTPDIKMAEKYCKTFMSSVDGKRYKVVLQNRINPRERKNCQREDIWLVYIPEGCTNVQTKAIVQESLRPYGLLLKQV
;
A
#
# COMPACT_ATOMS: atom_id res chain seq x y z
N MET A 1 -16.21 -8.56 11.74
CA MET A 1 -15.45 -9.69 11.17
C MET A 1 -14.59 -10.25 12.28
N SER A 2 -14.10 -11.50 12.17
CA SER A 2 -13.20 -12.04 13.19
C SER A 2 -11.82 -11.40 13.07
N VAL A 3 -11.07 -11.34 14.18
CA VAL A 3 -9.67 -10.92 14.19
C VAL A 3 -8.83 -11.77 13.25
N ASN A 4 -9.10 -13.08 13.16
CA ASN A 4 -8.37 -13.99 12.27
C ASN A 4 -8.46 -13.58 10.80
N LEU A 5 -9.62 -13.10 10.33
CA LEU A 5 -9.75 -12.60 8.96
C LEU A 5 -8.87 -11.37 8.72
N TYR A 6 -8.72 -10.50 9.71
CA TYR A 6 -7.83 -9.34 9.60
C TYR A 6 -6.36 -9.76 9.60
N LEU A 7 -5.98 -10.78 10.37
CA LEU A 7 -4.62 -11.35 10.33
C LEU A 7 -4.32 -11.98 8.97
N GLU A 8 -5.25 -12.75 8.39
CA GLU A 8 -5.10 -13.28 7.02
C GLU A 8 -4.94 -12.17 5.99
N ALA A 9 -5.66 -11.06 6.14
CA ALA A 9 -5.52 -9.89 5.27
C ALA A 9 -4.15 -9.20 5.43
N LEU A 10 -3.61 -9.11 6.65
CA LEU A 10 -2.24 -8.63 6.88
C LEU A 10 -1.20 -9.57 6.25
N SER A 11 -1.39 -10.89 6.37
CA SER A 11 -0.54 -11.90 5.72
C SER A 11 -0.53 -11.74 4.21
N ALA A 12 -1.72 -11.58 3.61
CA ALA A 12 -1.88 -11.43 2.17
C ALA A 12 -1.14 -10.20 1.60
N LEU A 13 -1.17 -9.07 2.32
CA LEU A 13 -0.51 -7.84 1.88
C LEU A 13 0.99 -7.80 2.14
N SER A 14 1.45 -8.34 3.28
CA SER A 14 2.86 -8.28 3.69
C SER A 14 3.73 -9.36 3.06
N GLY A 15 3.14 -10.46 2.60
CA GLY A 15 3.88 -11.67 2.20
C GLY A 15 4.41 -12.47 3.40
N CYS A 16 4.06 -12.09 4.63
CA CYS A 16 4.40 -12.80 5.86
C CYS A 16 3.24 -13.73 6.30
N ASN A 17 3.51 -14.67 7.21
CA ASN A 17 2.46 -15.34 7.98
C ASN A 17 2.22 -14.55 9.27
N VAL A 18 1.10 -13.83 9.36
CA VAL A 18 0.77 -12.99 10.52
C VAL A 18 -0.12 -13.77 11.50
N GLU A 19 0.37 -13.92 12.73
CA GLU A 19 -0.29 -14.65 13.81
C GLU A 19 -0.62 -13.74 15.00
N ALA A 20 -1.63 -14.11 15.78
CA ALA A 20 -1.95 -13.41 17.02
C ALA A 20 -0.95 -13.75 18.13
N THR A 21 -0.65 -12.77 18.97
CA THR A 21 0.02 -12.97 20.26
C THR A 21 -0.66 -12.15 21.35
N THR A 22 -0.47 -12.56 22.61
CA THR A 22 -0.84 -11.76 23.79
C THR A 22 0.31 -10.85 24.26
N GLY A 23 1.53 -11.09 23.77
CA GLY A 23 2.71 -10.29 24.08
C GLY A 23 2.79 -8.99 23.29
N ALA A 24 3.98 -8.39 23.22
CA ALA A 24 4.22 -7.24 22.35
C ALA A 24 4.16 -7.63 20.87
N SER A 25 3.60 -6.74 20.04
CA SER A 25 3.63 -6.89 18.58
C SER A 25 5.07 -6.79 18.07
N GLN A 26 5.44 -7.65 17.13
CA GLN A 26 6.74 -7.59 16.45
C GLN A 26 6.78 -6.54 15.32
N LEU A 27 5.60 -6.06 14.90
CA LEU A 27 5.47 -4.95 13.97
C LEU A 27 4.42 -3.94 14.47
N SER A 28 4.68 -2.66 14.26
CA SER A 28 3.69 -1.59 14.37
C SER A 28 2.85 -1.48 13.10
N ALA A 29 1.75 -0.74 13.15
CA ALA A 29 1.00 -0.40 11.93
C ALA A 29 1.90 0.34 10.92
N GLN A 30 2.80 1.22 11.37
CA GLN A 30 3.70 1.95 10.50
C GLN A 30 4.70 1.03 9.80
N ASP A 31 5.27 0.05 10.51
CA ASP A 31 6.15 -0.96 9.92
C ASP A 31 5.43 -1.73 8.80
N PHE A 32 4.17 -2.08 9.02
CA PHE A 32 3.34 -2.75 8.03
C PHE A 32 3.23 -1.93 6.74
N VAL A 33 2.98 -0.62 6.84
CA VAL A 33 2.89 0.25 5.65
C VAL A 33 4.22 0.37 4.95
N ASN A 34 5.33 0.47 5.68
CA ASN A 34 6.65 0.49 5.07
C ASN A 34 6.89 -0.77 4.24
N ILE A 35 6.53 -1.95 4.76
CA ILE A 35 6.67 -3.23 4.05
C ILE A 35 5.79 -3.26 2.80
N VAL A 36 4.50 -2.97 2.97
CA VAL A 36 3.52 -3.09 1.88
C VAL A 36 3.78 -2.05 0.79
N ALA A 37 4.00 -0.80 1.17
CA ALA A 37 4.08 0.31 0.23
C ALA A 37 5.41 0.37 -0.54
N LEU A 38 6.51 -0.12 0.07
CA LEU A 38 7.81 -0.19 -0.60
C LEU A 38 8.01 -1.46 -1.43
N ARG A 39 7.12 -2.45 -1.33
CA ARG A 39 7.24 -3.75 -2.02
C ARG A 39 7.48 -3.56 -3.52
N GLU A 40 6.56 -2.86 -4.19
CA GLU A 40 6.65 -2.63 -5.64
C GLU A 40 7.82 -1.73 -6.02
N PHE A 41 8.16 -0.75 -5.18
CA PHE A 41 9.34 0.08 -5.39
C PHE A 41 10.63 -0.76 -5.44
N TYR A 42 10.83 -1.66 -4.47
CA TYR A 42 12.01 -2.52 -4.45
C TYR A 42 12.01 -3.56 -5.59
N LYS A 43 10.84 -4.12 -5.94
CA LYS A 43 10.70 -5.01 -7.13
C LYS A 43 11.13 -4.29 -8.41
N LEU A 44 10.69 -3.04 -8.62
CA LEU A 44 11.08 -2.22 -9.76
C LEU A 44 12.59 -1.88 -9.78
N LYS A 45 13.23 -1.84 -8.61
CA LYS A 45 14.69 -1.68 -8.50
C LYS A 45 15.47 -3.00 -8.66
N GLY A 46 14.79 -4.11 -8.96
CA GLY A 46 15.40 -5.41 -9.22
C GLY A 46 15.70 -6.22 -7.96
N PHE A 47 15.25 -5.79 -6.79
CA PHE A 47 15.41 -6.56 -5.56
C PHE A 47 14.45 -7.75 -5.56
N LYS A 48 14.97 -8.91 -5.15
CA LYS A 48 14.18 -10.14 -4.95
C LYS A 48 13.74 -10.32 -3.50
N GLU A 49 14.42 -9.63 -2.60
CA GLU A 49 14.27 -9.75 -1.15
C GLU A 49 14.37 -8.37 -0.51
N LEU A 50 13.66 -8.19 0.60
CA LEU A 50 13.67 -6.97 1.40
C LEU A 50 14.13 -7.29 2.82
N GLU A 51 15.23 -6.66 3.23
CA GLU A 51 15.72 -6.74 4.60
C GLU A 51 14.90 -5.83 5.54
N TYR A 52 14.36 -6.45 6.59
CA TYR A 52 13.64 -5.76 7.64
C TYR A 52 14.19 -6.14 9.01
N GLU A 53 14.66 -5.17 9.78
CA GLU A 53 15.39 -5.41 11.04
C GLU A 53 14.63 -6.30 12.02
N SER A 54 13.30 -6.14 12.11
CA SER A 54 12.46 -6.95 13.02
C SER A 54 12.00 -8.29 12.45
N LEU A 55 12.04 -8.48 11.12
CA LEU A 55 11.43 -9.64 10.45
C LEU A 55 12.43 -10.50 9.66
N GLY A 56 13.67 -10.03 9.52
CA GLY A 56 14.67 -10.62 8.64
C GLY A 56 14.36 -10.35 7.17
N THR A 57 14.73 -11.30 6.32
CA THR A 57 14.62 -11.23 4.87
C THR A 57 13.21 -11.61 4.40
N LEU A 58 12.50 -10.66 3.78
CA LEU A 58 11.18 -10.87 3.19
C LEU A 58 11.30 -11.15 1.68
N SER A 59 10.65 -12.19 1.17
CA SER A 59 10.59 -12.42 -0.28
C SER A 59 9.67 -11.38 -0.96
N LEU A 60 10.20 -10.74 -2.00
CA LEU A 60 9.46 -9.85 -2.89
C LEU A 60 8.86 -10.61 -4.10
N GLN A 61 9.08 -11.92 -4.19
CA GLN A 61 8.53 -12.75 -5.24
C GLN A 61 7.13 -13.22 -4.87
N ASP A 62 6.14 -12.85 -5.68
CA ASP A 62 4.78 -13.34 -5.55
C ASP A 62 4.70 -14.72 -6.23
N MET A 63 4.99 -15.80 -5.50
CA MET A 63 4.86 -17.17 -6.04
C MET A 63 3.42 -17.51 -6.45
N GLU A 64 2.43 -16.78 -5.94
CA GLU A 64 1.02 -16.91 -6.31
C GLU A 64 0.70 -16.28 -7.68
N ASP A 65 1.58 -15.43 -8.21
CA ASP A 65 1.47 -14.80 -9.53
C ASP A 65 2.39 -15.46 -10.58
N GLN A 66 2.93 -16.66 -10.30
CA GLN A 66 3.59 -17.47 -11.33
C GLN A 66 2.55 -17.80 -12.41
N ASP A 67 2.66 -17.08 -13.52
CA ASP A 67 1.86 -17.25 -14.71
C ASP A 67 1.84 -18.74 -15.09
N ILE A 68 0.65 -19.32 -15.25
CA ILE A 68 0.46 -20.74 -15.63
C ILE A 68 1.05 -21.03 -17.02
N TYR A 69 1.43 -19.97 -17.75
CA TYR A 69 2.10 -19.98 -19.05
C TYR A 69 3.61 -19.73 -18.99
N SER A 70 4.19 -19.56 -17.79
CA SER A 70 5.64 -19.44 -17.64
C SER A 70 6.33 -20.75 -17.98
N SER A 71 7.44 -20.68 -18.72
CA SER A 71 8.27 -21.85 -18.98
C SER A 71 8.61 -22.56 -17.66
N PRO A 72 8.57 -23.91 -17.61
CA PRO A 72 8.97 -24.65 -16.42
C PRO A 72 10.35 -24.21 -15.95
N PRO A 73 10.60 -24.09 -14.64
CA PRO A 73 11.93 -23.87 -14.12
C PRO A 73 12.89 -24.92 -14.69
N ALA A 74 14.12 -24.51 -14.99
CA ALA A 74 15.16 -25.46 -15.40
C ALA A 74 15.30 -26.54 -14.30
N LEU A 75 15.49 -27.80 -14.71
CA LEU A 75 15.62 -28.99 -13.83
C LEU A 75 16.76 -28.90 -12.78
N THR A 76 17.50 -27.79 -12.75
CA THR A 76 18.57 -27.49 -11.80
C THR A 76 18.15 -26.61 -10.63
N GLU A 77 16.97 -25.96 -10.69
CA GLU A 77 16.43 -25.23 -9.54
C GLU A 77 15.67 -26.21 -8.65
N GLY A 78 16.26 -26.52 -7.48
CA GLY A 78 15.55 -27.22 -6.41
C GLY A 78 14.28 -26.45 -6.01
N PRO A 79 13.32 -27.08 -5.30
CA PRO A 79 12.09 -26.41 -4.91
C PRO A 79 12.44 -25.15 -4.11
N VAL A 80 12.12 -23.98 -4.66
CA VAL A 80 12.20 -22.71 -3.94
C VAL A 80 11.10 -22.75 -2.90
N VAL A 81 11.40 -23.27 -1.72
CA VAL A 81 10.51 -23.19 -0.56
C VAL A 81 10.52 -21.73 -0.13
N SER A 82 9.57 -20.94 -0.64
CA SER A 82 9.33 -19.60 -0.12
C SER A 82 8.80 -19.73 1.31
N LEU A 83 9.72 -19.69 2.27
CA LEU A 83 9.41 -19.61 3.69
C LEU A 83 8.89 -18.19 3.95
N LYS A 84 7.56 -18.01 3.95
CA LYS A 84 6.95 -16.77 4.45
C LYS A 84 7.32 -16.64 5.93
N PRO A 85 8.08 -15.61 6.35
CA PRO A 85 8.44 -15.46 7.75
C PRO A 85 7.18 -15.27 8.59
N THR A 86 7.18 -15.86 9.78
CA THR A 86 6.05 -15.74 10.72
C THR A 86 6.25 -14.53 11.60
N VAL A 87 5.21 -13.70 11.71
CA VAL A 87 5.23 -12.47 12.48
C VAL A 87 4.03 -12.43 13.41
N LYS A 88 4.27 -12.08 14.66
CA LYS A 88 3.26 -12.05 15.71
C LYS A 88 2.84 -10.62 16.01
N VAL A 89 1.54 -10.37 15.95
CA VAL A 89 0.93 -9.08 16.33
C VAL A 89 -0.04 -9.28 17.47
N ASN A 90 -0.08 -8.34 18.40
CA ASN A 90 -1.12 -8.29 19.41
C ASN A 90 -2.33 -7.57 18.85
N PRO A 91 -3.45 -8.26 18.58
CA PRO A 91 -4.60 -7.63 17.94
C PRO A 91 -5.22 -6.50 18.75
N GLN A 92 -5.10 -6.53 20.09
CA GLN A 92 -5.64 -5.49 20.97
C GLN A 92 -4.90 -4.16 20.84
N ASN A 93 -3.61 -4.22 20.52
CA ASN A 93 -2.76 -3.04 20.37
C ASN A 93 -2.51 -2.69 18.89
N PHE A 94 -2.80 -3.60 17.97
CA PHE A 94 -2.61 -3.38 16.53
C PHE A 94 -3.87 -2.84 15.86
N PHE A 95 -5.05 -3.34 16.26
CA PHE A 95 -6.35 -2.88 15.78
C PHE A 95 -7.03 -2.00 16.81
N HIS A 96 -7.94 -1.14 16.35
CA HIS A 96 -8.74 -0.28 17.21
C HIS A 96 -10.24 -0.44 16.90
N PRO A 97 -10.87 -1.55 17.34
CA PRO A 97 -12.22 -1.94 16.90
C PRO A 97 -13.31 -0.89 17.13
N GLU A 98 -13.17 -0.02 18.13
CA GLU A 98 -14.10 1.09 18.39
C GLU A 98 -14.20 2.08 17.22
N TYR A 99 -13.18 2.15 16.37
CA TYR A 99 -13.17 2.95 15.16
C TYR A 99 -13.43 2.12 13.89
N ASP A 100 -13.75 0.83 13.98
CA ASP A 100 -14.16 0.06 12.80
C ASP A 100 -15.37 0.72 12.14
N TYR A 101 -15.47 0.59 10.82
CA TYR A 101 -16.59 1.18 10.10
C TYR A 101 -17.02 0.31 8.93
N ASP A 102 -18.31 0.03 8.85
CA ASP A 102 -18.90 -0.80 7.82
C ASP A 102 -19.52 0.06 6.70
N PHE A 103 -18.83 0.14 5.57
CA PHE A 103 -19.33 0.83 4.39
C PHE A 103 -20.07 -0.10 3.41
N THR A 104 -20.26 -1.38 3.73
CA THR A 104 -20.76 -2.42 2.80
C THR A 104 -22.08 -2.00 2.12
N ASN A 105 -23.00 -1.43 2.89
CA ASN A 105 -24.33 -1.04 2.40
C ASN A 105 -24.48 0.48 2.21
N ILE A 106 -23.40 1.23 2.31
CA ILE A 106 -23.43 2.69 2.19
C ILE A 106 -23.42 3.08 0.70
N LYS A 107 -24.30 4.04 0.38
CA LYS A 107 -24.38 4.68 -0.94
C LYS A 107 -24.34 6.18 -0.75
N ASP A 108 -23.26 6.79 -1.23
CA ASP A 108 -23.04 8.23 -1.05
C ASP A 108 -23.73 9.11 -2.09
N GLY A 109 -24.13 8.53 -3.23
CA GLY A 109 -24.66 9.31 -4.34
C GLY A 109 -23.66 10.38 -4.76
N ASP A 110 -24.13 11.63 -4.87
CA ASP A 110 -23.32 12.78 -5.31
C ASP A 110 -22.63 13.51 -4.15
N LYS A 111 -22.63 12.94 -2.94
CA LYS A 111 -21.96 13.55 -1.78
C LYS A 111 -20.46 13.60 -2.00
N THR A 112 -19.88 14.78 -1.79
CA THR A 112 -18.43 14.98 -1.79
C THR A 112 -17.90 14.90 -0.36
N PHE A 113 -16.79 14.16 -0.17
CA PHE A 113 -16.11 14.05 1.12
C PHE A 113 -14.73 14.64 1.03
N MET A 114 -14.29 15.27 2.12
CA MET A 114 -12.99 15.91 2.21
C MET A 114 -12.26 15.56 3.51
N ARG A 115 -10.94 15.50 3.41
CA ARG A 115 -9.99 15.40 4.52
C ARG A 115 -8.71 16.14 4.12
N GLY A 116 -8.16 16.96 5.03
CA GLY A 116 -6.97 17.77 4.71
C GLY A 116 -7.21 18.76 3.58
N ASN A 117 -8.44 19.28 3.47
CA ASN A 117 -8.90 20.11 2.35
C ASN A 117 -8.84 19.45 0.96
N GLU A 118 -8.71 18.13 0.89
CA GLU A 118 -8.68 17.39 -0.38
C GLU A 118 -9.85 16.42 -0.49
N LYS A 119 -10.38 16.29 -1.71
CA LYS A 119 -11.50 15.37 -2.00
C LYS A 119 -11.00 13.94 -2.01
N TYR A 120 -11.83 13.02 -1.55
CA TYR A 120 -11.58 11.59 -1.65
C TYR A 120 -12.90 10.81 -1.77
N ILE A 121 -12.82 9.61 -2.35
CA ILE A 121 -13.97 8.73 -2.48
C ILE A 121 -14.00 7.79 -1.28
N ARG A 122 -15.04 7.87 -0.44
CA ARG A 122 -15.20 6.94 0.68
C ARG A 122 -15.28 5.51 0.17
N PRO A 123 -14.78 4.51 0.92
CA PRO A 123 -14.71 3.13 0.46
C PRO A 123 -16.08 2.44 0.58
N CYS A 124 -17.11 2.97 -0.08
CA CYS A 124 -18.43 2.37 -0.16
C CYS A 124 -18.36 0.95 -0.73
N GLY A 125 -19.04 0.00 -0.08
CA GLY A 125 -18.95 -1.42 -0.40
C GLY A 125 -17.80 -2.16 0.31
N TRP A 126 -17.01 -1.49 1.15
CA TRP A 126 -15.93 -2.10 1.92
C TRP A 126 -16.22 -2.11 3.41
N LYS A 127 -15.56 -2.99 4.16
CA LYS A 127 -15.49 -2.93 5.62
C LYS A 127 -14.11 -2.48 6.04
N ARG A 128 -14.03 -1.51 6.93
CA ARG A 128 -12.77 -1.01 7.49
C ARG A 128 -12.53 -1.60 8.87
N ALA A 129 -11.43 -2.31 9.03
CA ALA A 129 -10.80 -2.54 10.32
C ALA A 129 -9.87 -1.36 10.63
N ALA A 130 -10.10 -0.65 11.73
CA ALA A 130 -9.25 0.47 12.11
C ALA A 130 -7.94 -0.04 12.73
N LEU A 131 -6.85 0.64 12.39
CA LEU A 131 -5.53 0.39 12.97
C LEU A 131 -5.35 1.29 14.21
N HIS A 132 -4.66 0.79 15.23
CA HIS A 132 -4.37 1.57 16.43
C HIS A 132 -3.22 2.52 16.14
N VAL A 133 -3.55 3.81 15.96
CA VAL A 133 -2.61 4.83 15.48
C VAL A 133 -2.64 6.12 16.31
N LEU A 134 -3.48 6.15 17.34
CA LEU A 134 -3.53 7.25 18.30
C LEU A 134 -2.25 7.25 19.13
N ASP A 135 -1.67 8.43 19.28
CA ASP A 135 -0.47 8.69 20.09
C ASP A 135 0.75 7.86 19.67
N GLN A 136 0.77 7.39 18.41
CA GLN A 136 1.88 6.63 17.81
C GLN A 136 2.89 7.52 17.08
N TYR A 137 2.63 8.82 16.96
CA TYR A 137 3.46 9.77 16.21
C TYR A 137 3.81 10.98 17.08
N GLU A 138 5.07 11.44 16.98
CA GLU A 138 5.61 12.51 17.82
C GLU A 138 4.89 13.85 17.64
N ASP A 139 4.35 14.11 16.45
CA ASP A 139 3.56 15.31 16.13
C ASP A 139 2.06 15.18 16.51
N GLY A 140 1.71 14.12 17.25
CA GLY A 140 0.39 13.87 17.79
C GLY A 140 -0.63 13.41 16.74
N ASN A 141 -1.92 13.64 17.03
CA ASN A 141 -3.03 13.08 16.24
C ASN A 141 -3.65 14.06 15.21
N GLY A 142 -3.07 15.26 15.02
CA GLY A 142 -3.63 16.30 14.17
C GLY A 142 -3.87 15.84 12.72
N TRP A 143 -2.97 14.98 12.21
CA TRP A 143 -3.05 14.38 10.87
C TRP A 143 -4.33 13.57 10.61
N LEU A 144 -4.97 13.00 11.65
CA LEU A 144 -6.22 12.24 11.54
C LEU A 144 -7.47 13.12 11.42
N GLY A 145 -7.34 14.42 11.64
CA GLY A 145 -8.44 15.37 11.67
C GLY A 145 -9.26 15.44 10.38
N THR A 146 -10.27 16.31 10.41
CA THR A 146 -11.15 16.60 9.26
C THR A 146 -10.91 17.96 8.63
N GLY A 147 -10.18 18.85 9.32
CA GLY A 147 -9.90 20.22 8.91
C GLY A 147 -8.79 20.35 7.86
N ARG A 148 -8.34 21.59 7.66
CA ARG A 148 -7.31 21.95 6.66
C ARG A 148 -5.91 21.47 7.03
N ASP A 149 -5.64 21.36 8.33
CA ASP A 149 -4.32 20.94 8.85
C ASP A 149 -4.18 19.41 8.95
N ALA A 150 -5.26 18.68 8.65
CA ALA A 150 -5.24 17.22 8.61
C ALA A 150 -4.57 16.72 7.32
N TRP A 151 -4.17 15.46 7.32
CA TRP A 151 -3.61 14.83 6.14
C TRP A 151 -4.73 14.28 5.24
N PRO A 152 -4.65 14.44 3.90
CA PRO A 152 -5.56 13.82 2.95
C PRO A 152 -5.63 12.29 3.09
N VAL A 153 -6.75 11.71 2.68
CA VAL A 153 -6.92 10.25 2.62
C VAL A 153 -6.30 9.71 1.33
N SER A 154 -5.50 8.67 1.43
CA SER A 154 -5.01 7.91 0.30
C SER A 154 -5.23 6.41 0.49
N TYR A 155 -5.33 5.71 -0.63
CA TYR A 155 -5.48 4.26 -0.72
C TYR A 155 -4.26 3.71 -1.44
N HIS A 156 -3.77 2.58 -0.95
CA HIS A 156 -2.65 1.86 -1.56
C HIS A 156 -3.11 0.43 -1.89
N GLY A 157 -3.21 0.15 -3.18
CA GLY A 157 -3.37 -1.21 -3.70
C GLY A 157 -2.01 -1.91 -3.74
N HIS A 158 -2.00 -3.22 -3.52
CA HIS A 158 -0.78 -4.03 -3.40
C HIS A 158 0.15 -3.93 -4.62
N ASN A 159 -0.40 -3.93 -5.83
CA ASN A 159 0.37 -3.89 -7.08
C ASN A 159 0.40 -2.47 -7.69
N MET A 160 0.30 -1.42 -6.86
CA MET A 160 0.43 -0.04 -7.34
C MET A 160 1.90 0.31 -7.53
N ASP A 161 2.32 0.52 -8.77
CA ASP A 161 3.72 0.73 -9.13
C ASP A 161 3.91 1.94 -10.07
N GLY A 162 5.16 2.14 -10.51
CA GLY A 162 5.56 3.21 -11.42
C GLY A 162 4.87 3.21 -12.79
N SER A 163 4.23 2.12 -13.22
CA SER A 163 3.44 2.09 -14.46
C SER A 163 2.17 2.94 -14.37
N LEU A 164 1.74 3.29 -13.14
CA LEU A 164 0.59 4.16 -12.89
C LEU A 164 0.85 5.63 -13.13
N GLY A 165 2.11 6.04 -12.99
CA GLY A 165 2.53 7.43 -13.00
C GLY A 165 3.44 7.71 -14.18
N ILE A 166 2.84 7.80 -15.38
CA ILE A 166 3.53 8.38 -16.54
C ILE A 166 3.91 9.83 -16.17
N ILE A 167 5.19 9.94 -15.81
CA ILE A 167 6.11 11.06 -15.53
C ILE A 167 5.61 12.37 -14.89
N LEU A 168 6.38 12.84 -13.91
CA LEU A 168 6.50 14.25 -13.52
C LEU A 168 7.20 15.01 -14.66
N THR A 169 6.61 16.09 -15.17
CA THR A 169 7.34 16.99 -16.07
C THR A 169 8.56 17.54 -15.33
N HIS A 170 9.76 17.33 -15.90
CA HIS A 170 10.94 18.09 -15.49
C HIS A 170 10.61 19.58 -15.64
N ASP A 171 10.84 20.37 -14.59
CA ASP A 171 10.77 21.82 -14.65
C ASP A 171 11.84 22.34 -15.62
N GLY A 172 11.47 22.49 -16.90
CA GLY A 172 12.31 23.07 -17.95
C GLY A 172 11.74 22.88 -19.36
N GLN A 173 11.54 23.99 -20.10
CA GLN A 173 11.14 24.00 -21.50
C GLN A 173 12.01 23.07 -22.36
N VAL A 174 11.39 22.14 -23.10
CA VAL A 174 11.65 21.91 -24.53
C VAL A 174 10.33 21.48 -25.16
N ASP A 175 9.94 22.21 -26.20
CA ASP A 175 8.77 21.96 -27.03
C ASP A 175 8.75 20.52 -27.56
N ASP A 176 7.74 19.75 -27.14
CA ASP A 176 7.04 18.68 -27.86
C ASP A 176 6.38 17.73 -26.83
N GLU A 177 5.12 17.98 -26.46
CA GLU A 177 4.35 17.05 -25.62
C GLU A 177 4.02 15.76 -26.41
N PRO A 178 4.47 14.57 -25.98
CA PRO A 178 3.99 13.33 -26.55
C PRO A 178 2.59 13.02 -26.02
N SER A 179 1.63 12.76 -26.91
CA SER A 179 0.29 12.29 -26.54
C SER A 179 0.34 11.07 -25.61
N PHE A 180 -0.67 10.92 -24.74
CA PHE A 180 -0.78 9.89 -23.68
C PHE A 180 -0.37 8.46 -24.11
N LEU A 181 -0.67 8.05 -25.34
CA LEU A 181 -0.23 6.74 -25.86
C LEU A 181 1.29 6.65 -26.01
N ASN A 182 1.97 7.69 -26.49
CA ASN A 182 3.41 7.72 -26.67
C ASN A 182 4.17 7.76 -25.34
N ALA A 183 3.64 8.49 -24.34
CA ALA A 183 4.24 8.54 -23.00
C ALA A 183 4.04 7.22 -22.23
N SER A 184 2.91 6.54 -22.43
CA SER A 184 2.68 5.20 -21.87
C SER A 184 3.62 4.15 -22.47
N ALA A 185 3.80 4.16 -23.80
CA ALA A 185 4.75 3.30 -24.49
C ALA A 185 6.20 3.63 -24.10
N ALA A 186 6.55 4.91 -23.96
CA ALA A 186 7.86 5.35 -23.49
C ALA A 186 8.13 4.95 -22.04
N SER A 187 7.13 4.93 -21.15
CA SER A 187 7.27 4.43 -19.77
C SER A 187 7.41 2.91 -19.66
N LEU A 188 6.95 2.18 -20.68
CA LEU A 188 7.23 0.75 -20.85
C LEU A 188 8.65 0.50 -21.37
N LEU A 189 9.23 1.46 -22.10
CA LEU A 189 10.54 1.35 -22.75
C LEU A 189 11.69 1.95 -21.93
N ASN A 190 11.44 2.99 -21.12
CA ASN A 190 12.43 3.71 -20.31
C ASN A 190 12.01 3.73 -18.83
N PRO A 191 12.62 2.90 -17.96
CA PRO A 191 12.35 2.87 -16.53
C PRO A 191 12.53 4.22 -15.83
N ASP A 192 13.40 5.08 -16.36
CA ASP A 192 13.76 6.40 -15.82
C ASP A 192 12.61 7.42 -15.88
N THR A 193 11.58 7.13 -16.68
CA THR A 193 10.38 7.97 -16.79
C THR A 193 9.31 7.61 -15.78
N ARG A 194 9.40 6.43 -15.14
CA ARG A 194 8.50 6.05 -14.05
C ARG A 194 8.91 6.82 -12.82
N GLY A 195 8.00 7.60 -12.25
CA GLY A 195 8.26 8.30 -10.98
C GLY A 195 8.88 7.35 -9.94
N ARG A 196 10.03 7.72 -9.39
CA ARG A 196 10.76 6.86 -8.44
C ARG A 196 10.10 6.96 -7.06
N GLY A 197 9.29 5.97 -6.67
CA GLY A 197 8.75 5.96 -5.31
C GLY A 197 7.51 5.11 -5.08
N VAL A 198 6.75 5.51 -4.06
CA VAL A 198 5.54 4.82 -3.59
C VAL A 198 4.30 5.55 -4.07
N TYR A 199 3.35 4.80 -4.63
CA TYR A 199 2.14 5.35 -5.22
C TYR A 199 0.90 5.14 -4.34
N SER A 200 0.00 6.11 -4.34
CA SER A 200 -1.31 6.00 -3.68
C SER A 200 -2.34 6.89 -4.39
N THR A 201 -3.62 6.76 -4.05
CA THR A 201 -4.71 7.46 -4.72
C THR A 201 -5.83 7.85 -3.74
N PRO A 202 -6.51 9.00 -3.88
CA PRO A 202 -7.74 9.29 -3.13
C PRO A 202 -8.97 8.54 -3.68
N ASP A 203 -8.86 7.79 -4.79
CA ASP A 203 -9.92 6.99 -5.38
C ASP A 203 -9.79 5.50 -5.02
N ILE A 204 -10.69 5.03 -4.15
CA ILE A 204 -10.77 3.62 -3.77
C ILE A 204 -11.01 2.69 -4.97
N LYS A 205 -11.74 3.12 -6.01
CA LYS A 205 -11.99 2.29 -7.20
C LYS A 205 -10.72 2.12 -8.03
N MET A 206 -9.86 3.13 -8.03
CA MET A 206 -8.54 3.04 -8.63
C MET A 206 -7.66 2.06 -7.84
N ALA A 207 -7.59 2.18 -6.52
CA ALA A 207 -6.84 1.23 -5.68
C ALA A 207 -7.38 -0.21 -5.79
N GLU A 208 -8.69 -0.40 -5.95
CA GLU A 208 -9.32 -1.73 -6.14
C GLU A 208 -8.78 -2.48 -7.36
N LYS A 209 -8.36 -1.78 -8.43
CA LYS A 209 -7.80 -2.41 -9.63
C LYS A 209 -6.44 -3.07 -9.38
N TYR A 210 -5.72 -2.63 -8.34
CA TYR A 210 -4.38 -3.10 -7.99
C TYR A 210 -4.36 -3.78 -6.62
N CYS A 211 -5.52 -4.11 -6.06
CA CYS A 211 -5.62 -4.73 -4.75
C CYS A 211 -5.19 -6.20 -4.79
N LYS A 212 -4.73 -6.72 -3.65
CA LYS A 212 -4.52 -8.16 -3.49
C LYS A 212 -5.86 -8.84 -3.22
N THR A 213 -6.01 -10.08 -3.69
CA THR A 213 -7.10 -10.97 -3.26
C THR A 213 -6.55 -12.17 -2.51
N PHE A 214 -7.32 -12.68 -1.56
CA PHE A 214 -7.00 -13.90 -0.83
C PHE A 214 -8.26 -14.70 -0.53
N MET A 215 -8.09 -16.01 -0.31
CA MET A 215 -9.16 -16.89 0.19
C MET A 215 -9.01 -17.00 1.70
N SER A 216 -10.07 -16.70 2.44
CA SER A 216 -10.07 -16.82 3.90
C SER A 216 -10.29 -18.26 4.33
N SER A 217 -9.47 -18.75 5.26
CA SER A 217 -9.70 -20.06 5.89
C SER A 217 -10.78 -20.00 6.97
N VAL A 218 -11.12 -18.80 7.46
CA VAL A 218 -12.13 -18.58 8.50
C VAL A 218 -13.54 -18.92 8.00
N ASP A 219 -13.87 -18.50 6.78
CA ASP A 219 -15.22 -18.64 6.23
C ASP A 219 -15.26 -19.22 4.80
N GLY A 220 -14.10 -19.54 4.22
CA GLY A 220 -13.99 -20.08 2.86
C GLY A 220 -14.32 -19.08 1.75
N LYS A 221 -14.39 -17.77 2.05
CA LYS A 221 -14.74 -16.74 1.08
C LYS A 221 -13.52 -16.00 0.55
N ARG A 222 -13.69 -15.44 -0.65
CA ARG A 222 -12.68 -14.59 -1.29
C ARG A 222 -12.86 -13.14 -0.87
N TYR A 223 -11.75 -12.48 -0.55
CA TYR A 223 -11.71 -11.08 -0.18
C TYR A 223 -10.70 -10.30 -1.02
N LYS A 224 -11.04 -9.05 -1.34
CA LYS A 224 -10.11 -8.01 -1.75
C LYS A 224 -9.62 -7.27 -0.52
N VAL A 225 -8.35 -6.85 -0.53
CA VAL A 225 -7.76 -6.07 0.56
C VAL A 225 -7.01 -4.84 0.03
N VAL A 226 -7.27 -3.69 0.65
CA VAL A 226 -6.63 -2.40 0.36
C VAL A 226 -6.16 -1.74 1.65
N LEU A 227 -4.97 -1.16 1.62
CA LEU A 227 -4.46 -0.37 2.73
C LEU A 227 -4.97 1.07 2.63
N GLN A 228 -5.53 1.58 3.72
CA GLN A 228 -6.02 2.95 3.82
C GLN A 228 -5.07 3.79 4.68
N ASN A 229 -4.57 4.86 4.09
CA ASN A 229 -3.56 5.74 4.64
C ASN A 229 -4.05 7.18 4.73
N ARG A 230 -3.31 7.98 5.49
CA ARG A 230 -3.21 9.41 5.31
C ARG A 230 -1.86 9.74 4.72
N ILE A 231 -1.84 10.70 3.79
CA ILE A 231 -0.62 11.13 3.13
C ILE A 231 -0.26 12.55 3.55
N ASN A 232 1.02 12.80 3.80
CA ASN A 232 1.50 14.14 4.12
C ASN A 232 1.44 15.00 2.85
N PRO A 233 0.61 16.08 2.84
CA PRO A 233 0.47 16.91 1.65
C PRO A 233 1.77 17.66 1.28
N ARG A 234 2.72 17.80 2.20
CA ARG A 234 4.02 18.46 1.94
C ARG A 234 5.02 17.56 1.24
N GLU A 235 4.97 16.27 1.51
CA GLU A 235 5.94 15.29 0.98
C GLU A 235 5.47 14.63 -0.33
N ARG A 236 4.15 14.59 -0.58
CA ARG A 236 3.61 13.99 -1.80
C ARG A 236 3.85 14.87 -3.03
N LYS A 237 3.97 14.22 -4.19
CA LYS A 237 3.99 14.84 -5.52
C LYS A 237 2.72 14.47 -6.29
N ASN A 238 2.22 15.40 -7.09
CA ASN A 238 1.16 15.12 -8.06
C ASN A 238 1.77 14.41 -9.28
N CYS A 239 1.09 13.40 -9.80
CA CYS A 239 1.42 12.81 -11.09
C CYS A 239 0.63 13.51 -12.22
N GLN A 240 1.02 13.31 -13.49
CA GLN A 240 0.20 13.76 -14.64
C GLN A 240 -1.19 13.12 -14.64
N ARG A 241 -1.26 11.86 -14.22
CA ARG A 241 -2.54 11.19 -14.01
C ARG A 241 -3.22 11.78 -12.77
N GLU A 242 -4.40 12.37 -13.00
CA GLU A 242 -5.26 12.85 -11.92
C GLU A 242 -5.51 11.75 -10.89
N ASP A 243 -5.63 12.15 -9.64
CA ASP A 243 -5.88 11.27 -8.49
C ASP A 243 -4.84 10.16 -8.30
N ILE A 244 -3.60 10.36 -8.75
CA ILE A 244 -2.45 9.55 -8.36
C ILE A 244 -1.40 10.45 -7.69
N TRP A 245 -0.95 10.02 -6.53
CA TRP A 245 0.08 10.69 -5.75
C TRP A 245 1.31 9.80 -5.59
N LEU A 246 2.46 10.46 -5.59
CA LEU A 246 3.76 9.82 -5.45
C LEU A 246 4.46 10.34 -4.20
N VAL A 247 4.89 9.44 -3.33
CA VAL A 247 5.97 9.71 -2.37
C VAL A 247 7.28 9.44 -3.08
N TYR A 248 7.97 10.50 -3.48
CA TYR A 248 9.21 10.40 -4.24
C TYR A 248 10.36 9.95 -3.34
N ILE A 249 11.10 8.95 -3.80
CA ILE A 249 12.31 8.48 -3.13
C ILE A 249 13.49 8.94 -4.00
N PRO A 250 14.42 9.77 -3.49
CA PRO A 250 15.60 10.19 -4.24
C PRO A 250 16.57 9.06 -4.59
N GLU A 251 17.38 9.27 -5.63
CA GLU A 251 18.49 8.38 -5.95
C GLU A 251 19.56 8.38 -4.85
N GLY A 252 20.26 7.25 -4.70
CA GLY A 252 21.29 7.08 -3.68
C GLY A 252 20.76 6.88 -2.25
N CYS A 253 19.45 6.92 -2.01
CA CYS A 253 18.90 6.63 -0.68
C CYS A 253 19.18 5.19 -0.24
N THR A 254 19.64 5.03 1.01
CA THR A 254 19.75 3.73 1.68
C THR A 254 18.37 3.17 2.03
N ASN A 255 18.29 1.90 2.42
CA ASN A 255 17.03 1.30 2.90
C ASN A 255 16.46 2.03 4.11
N VAL A 256 17.32 2.50 5.03
CA VAL A 256 16.91 3.27 6.21
C VAL A 256 16.33 4.62 5.81
N GLN A 257 17.01 5.36 4.92
CA GLN A 257 16.51 6.63 4.40
C GLN A 257 15.20 6.47 3.65
N THR A 258 15.08 5.39 2.85
CA THR A 258 13.88 5.07 2.09
C THR A 258 12.68 4.80 3.01
N LYS A 259 12.88 4.04 4.09
CA LYS A 259 11.83 3.79 5.10
C LYS A 259 11.44 5.08 5.83
N ALA A 260 12.40 5.92 6.19
CA ALA A 260 12.14 7.20 6.85
C ALA A 260 11.26 8.12 5.98
N ILE A 261 11.58 8.25 4.69
CA ILE A 261 10.77 9.02 3.73
C ILE A 261 9.32 8.54 3.72
N VAL A 262 9.09 7.22 3.64
CA VAL A 262 7.74 6.66 3.64
C VAL A 262 7.02 6.91 4.96
N GLN A 263 7.71 6.76 6.10
CA GLN A 263 7.15 7.00 7.42
C GLN A 263 6.73 8.46 7.66
N GLU A 264 7.51 9.42 7.15
CA GLU A 264 7.20 10.85 7.21
C GLU A 264 6.09 11.26 6.23
N SER A 265 5.85 10.44 5.19
CA SER A 265 4.93 10.75 4.11
C SER A 265 3.60 10.01 4.18
N LEU A 266 3.55 8.81 4.77
CA LEU A 266 2.38 7.92 4.77
C LEU A 266 2.15 7.33 6.16
N ARG A 267 0.93 7.50 6.65
CA ARG A 267 0.48 6.93 7.91
C ARG A 267 -0.71 6.01 7.69
N PRO A 268 -0.64 4.71 8.01
CA PRO A 268 -1.82 3.85 8.01
C PRO A 268 -2.89 4.36 8.94
N TYR A 269 -4.14 4.01 8.68
CA TYR A 269 -5.18 4.06 9.72
C TYR A 269 -6.33 3.06 9.51
N GLY A 270 -6.34 2.32 8.40
CA GLY A 270 -7.36 1.31 8.16
C GLY A 270 -6.91 0.21 7.20
N LEU A 271 -7.43 -0.98 7.45
CA LEU A 271 -7.37 -2.12 6.53
C LEU A 271 -8.78 -2.32 5.95
N LEU A 272 -8.90 -2.22 4.63
CA LEU A 272 -10.18 -2.34 3.95
C LEU A 272 -10.33 -3.74 3.38
N LEU A 273 -11.46 -4.39 3.68
CA LEU A 273 -11.83 -5.70 3.18
C LEU A 273 -13.13 -5.62 2.41
N LYS A 274 -13.20 -6.27 1.25
CA LYS A 274 -14.42 -6.40 0.45
C LYS A 274 -14.56 -7.84 -0.02
N GLN A 275 -15.65 -8.48 0.39
CA GLN A 275 -15.97 -9.83 -0.08
C GLN A 275 -16.25 -9.79 -1.59
N VAL A 276 -15.74 -10.78 -2.33
CA VAL A 276 -15.96 -10.96 -3.78
C VAL A 276 -17.09 -11.95 -4.01
#